data_AF-A0A920TEG5-F1
#
_entry.id   AF-A0A920TEG5-F1
#
_cell.length_a   1.000
_cell.length_b   1.000
_cell.length_c   1.000
_cell.angle_alpha   90.00
_cell.angle_beta   90.00
_cell.angle_gamma   90.00
#
_symmetry.space_group_name_H-M   'P 1'
#
loop_
_entity.id
_entity.type
_entity.pdbx_description
1 polymer ?
#
loop_
_entity_poly.entity_id
_entity_poly.type
_entity_poly.pdbx_seq_one_letter_code
_entity_poly.pdbx_strand_id
1 'polypeptide(L)' 'MTGLGTSDNKVSPKCPALYVPISDSGQAEAYLVMGGDWGVRMKPIDSGEQWDIASINQWGEPFLVFSDSSE' A
#
# COMPACT_ATOMS: atom_id res chain seq x y z
N MET A 1 -6.31 0.99 -8.19
CA MET A 1 -5.58 -0.02 -7.41
C MET A 1 -6.14 -0.01 -6.00
N THR A 2 -6.32 -1.17 -5.37
CA THR A 2 -6.75 -1.26 -3.96
C THR A 2 -5.58 -1.80 -3.14
N GLY A 3 -5.25 -1.15 -2.02
CA GLY A 3 -4.18 -1.56 -1.11
C GLY A 3 -4.71 -2.15 0.21
N LEU A 4 -4.01 -3.13 0.76
CA LEU A 4 -4.20 -3.62 2.13
C LEU A 4 -2.85 -3.72 2.83
N GLY A 5 -2.78 -3.31 4.11
CA GLY A 5 -1.62 -3.59 4.94
C GLY A 5 -1.62 -5.07 5.35
N THR A 6 -0.43 -5.64 5.51
CA THR A 6 -0.26 -7.03 5.96
C THR A 6 0.56 -7.13 7.25
N SER A 7 0.10 -7.94 8.22
CA SER A 7 0.75 -8.12 9.54
C SER A 7 1.05 -9.59 9.86
N ASP A 8 1.92 -9.83 10.85
CA ASP A 8 2.27 -11.18 11.34
C ASP A 8 1.14 -11.89 12.11
N ASN A 9 0.00 -11.22 12.32
CA ASN A 9 -1.13 -11.83 12.97
C ASN A 9 -1.78 -12.87 12.04
N LYS A 10 -1.48 -14.15 12.26
CA LYS A 10 -2.01 -15.27 11.47
C LYS A 10 -3.54 -15.39 11.50
N VAL A 11 -4.22 -14.78 12.48
CA VAL A 11 -5.69 -14.80 12.61
C VAL A 11 -6.34 -13.68 11.78
N SER A 12 -5.68 -12.54 11.70
CA SER A 12 -6.14 -11.37 10.95
C SER A 12 -4.95 -10.70 10.27
N PRO A 13 -4.45 -11.29 9.16
CA PRO A 13 -3.24 -10.84 8.48
C PRO A 13 -3.45 -9.53 7.71
N LYS A 14 -4.71 -9.06 7.60
CA LYS A 14 -5.05 -7.76 7.02
C LYS A 14 -5.01 -6.71 8.12
N CYS A 15 -4.24 -5.66 7.93
CA CYS A 15 -4.25 -4.48 8.78
C CYS A 15 -4.54 -3.21 7.97
N PRO A 16 -4.98 -2.12 8.62
CA PRO A 16 -5.12 -0.83 7.95
C PRO A 16 -3.79 -0.38 7.34
N ALA A 17 -3.86 0.29 6.19
CA ALA A 17 -2.73 1.06 5.66
C ALA A 17 -2.84 2.51 6.18
N LEU A 18 -1.69 3.13 6.45
CA LEU A 18 -1.58 4.52 6.87
C LEU A 18 -1.26 5.40 5.66
N TYR A 19 -1.82 6.61 5.66
CA TYR A 19 -1.57 7.65 4.66
C TYR A 19 -1.08 8.90 5.38
N VAL A 20 0.16 9.31 5.12
CA VAL A 20 0.82 10.40 5.86
C VAL A 20 1.40 11.40 4.87
N PRO A 21 1.04 12.70 4.97
CA PRO A 21 1.70 13.73 4.18
C PRO A 21 3.15 13.89 4.66
N ILE A 22 4.07 13.95 3.72
CA ILE A 22 5.49 14.22 3.92
C ILE A 22 5.89 15.42 3.06
N SER A 23 6.81 16.23 3.58
CA SER A 23 7.39 17.35 2.84
C SER A 23 8.87 17.08 2.64
N ASP A 24 9.33 17.16 1.40
CA ASP A 24 10.75 17.26 1.11
C ASP A 24 11.15 18.73 1.12
N SER A 25 12.33 19.04 1.66
CA SER A 25 12.84 20.38 2.01
C SER A 25 12.99 21.39 0.86
N GLY A 26 12.36 21.15 -0.29
CA GLY A 26 12.26 22.05 -1.42
C GLY A 26 11.31 21.60 -2.55
N GLN A 27 10.51 20.55 -2.37
CA GLN A 27 9.54 20.07 -3.37
C GLN A 27 8.17 19.80 -2.75
N ALA A 28 7.16 19.82 -3.63
CA ALA A 28 5.74 19.70 -3.33
C ALA A 28 5.40 18.59 -2.32
N GLU A 29 4.28 18.74 -1.61
CA GLU A 29 3.79 17.72 -0.68
C GLU A 29 3.68 16.36 -1.38
N ALA A 30 4.23 15.34 -0.72
CA ALA A 30 4.11 13.96 -1.13
C ALA A 30 3.40 13.17 -0.03
N TYR A 31 2.90 11.99 -0.37
CA TYR A 31 2.12 11.15 0.53
C TYR A 31 2.76 9.79 0.64
N LEU A 32 3.11 9.42 1.87
CA LEU A 32 3.65 8.13 2.22
C LEU A 32 2.51 7.19 2.60
N VAL A 33 2.43 6.04 1.92
CA VAL A 33 1.55 4.93 2.28
C VAL A 33 2.37 3.82 2.90
N MET A 34 2.03 3.45 4.13
CA MET A 34 2.66 2.35 4.86
C MET A 34 1.63 1.30 5.21
N GLY A 35 2.00 0.03 5.08
CA GLY A 35 1.20 -1.10 5.54
C GLY A 35 1.64 -1.60 6.91
N GLY A 36 1.33 -2.86 7.21
CA GLY A 36 1.79 -3.52 8.44
C GLY A 36 3.23 -4.02 8.31
N ASP A 37 3.58 -5.01 9.13
CA ASP A 37 4.93 -5.60 9.23
C ASP A 37 5.52 -6.03 7.87
N TRP A 38 4.67 -6.33 6.90
CA TRP A 38 5.06 -6.80 5.57
C TRP A 38 4.78 -5.79 4.44
N GLY A 39 4.49 -4.54 4.78
CA GLY A 39 4.18 -3.49 3.81
C GLY A 39 2.76 -3.53 3.28
N VAL A 40 2.57 -2.97 2.08
CA VAL A 40 1.28 -2.80 1.40
C VAL A 40 1.19 -3.77 0.23
N ARG A 41 0.14 -4.60 0.23
CA ARG A 41 -0.17 -5.48 -0.90
C ARG A 41 -1.23 -4.86 -1.80
N MET A 42 -1.06 -5.03 -3.10
CA MET A 42 -1.87 -4.39 -4.12
C MET A 42 -2.29 -5.38 -5.20
N LYS A 43 -3.43 -5.07 -5.83
CA LYS A 43 -3.96 -5.77 -7.01
C LYS A 43 -4.69 -4.78 -7.93
N PRO A 44 -4.93 -5.14 -9.21
CA PRO A 44 -5.75 -4.33 -10.11
C PRO A 44 -7.15 -4.10 -9.53
N ILE A 45 -7.70 -2.89 -9.74
CA ILE A 45 -9.01 -2.53 -9.18
C ILE A 45 -10.15 -3.41 -9.73
N ASP A 46 -10.03 -3.82 -10.98
CA ASP A 46 -11.00 -4.68 -11.66
C ASP A 46 -10.75 -6.18 -11.39
N SER A 47 -9.77 -6.52 -10.55
CA SER A 47 -9.49 -7.92 -10.20
C SER A 47 -10.50 -8.44 -9.18
N GLY A 48 -11.32 -9.39 -9.63
CA GLY A 48 -12.20 -10.19 -8.76
C GLY A 48 -11.48 -11.26 -7.92
N GLU A 49 -10.16 -11.42 -8.09
CA GLU A 49 -9.38 -12.43 -7.35
C GLU A 49 -9.41 -12.17 -5.84
N GLN A 50 -9.44 -13.24 -5.05
CA GLN A 50 -9.19 -13.14 -3.62
C GLN A 50 -7.71 -12.79 -3.37
N TRP A 51 -7.44 -12.16 -2.22
CA TRP A 51 -6.06 -11.85 -1.84
C TRP A 51 -5.27 -13.13 -1.60
N ASP A 52 -4.17 -13.28 -2.34
CA ASP A 52 -3.31 -14.46 -2.32
C ASP A 52 -1.84 -14.05 -2.47
N ILE A 53 -0.98 -14.57 -1.58
CA ILE A 53 0.45 -14.32 -1.61
C ILE A 53 1.15 -14.94 -2.83
N ALA A 54 0.57 -16.02 -3.38
CA ALA A 54 1.11 -16.73 -4.52
C ALA A 54 0.60 -16.20 -5.87
N SER A 55 -0.39 -15.30 -5.88
CA SER A 55 -0.89 -14.73 -7.13
C SER A 55 0.15 -13.81 -7.76
N ILE A 56 0.53 -14.11 -9.01
CA ILE A 56 1.42 -13.27 -9.83
C ILE A 56 0.79 -11.92 -10.20
N ASN A 57 -0.54 -11.82 -10.11
CA ASN A 57 -1.28 -10.58 -10.39
C ASN A 57 -1.35 -9.66 -9.17
N GLN A 58 -0.72 -10.04 -8.07
CA GLN A 58 -0.73 -9.32 -6.79
C GLN A 58 0.71 -9.12 -6.32
N TRP A 59 1.07 -7.90 -5.94
CA TRP A 59 2.43 -7.56 -5.54
C TRP A 59 2.42 -6.78 -4.23
N GLY A 60 3.56 -6.78 -3.54
CA GLY A 60 3.75 -6.07 -2.29
C GLY A 60 4.87 -5.05 -2.42
N GLU A 61 4.66 -3.88 -1.83
CA GLU A 61 5.67 -2.83 -1.70
C GLU A 61 5.86 -2.52 -0.21
N PRO A 62 7.08 -2.25 0.27
CA PRO A 62 7.32 -1.93 1.67
C PRO A 62 6.59 -0.63 2.07
N PHE A 63 6.59 0.35 1.18
CA PHE A 63 5.84 1.59 1.27
C PHE A 63 5.64 2.18 -0.14
N LEU A 64 4.73 3.13 -0.28
CA LEU A 64 4.53 3.88 -1.53
C LEU A 64 4.68 5.37 -1.24
N VAL A 65 5.28 6.12 -2.16
CA VAL A 65 5.30 7.57 -2.11
C VAL A 65 4.60 8.09 -3.35
N PHE A 66 3.57 8.90 -3.14
CA PHE A 66 2.84 9.57 -4.21
C PHE A 66 3.13 11.06 -4.14
N SER A 67 3.51 11.67 -5.26
CA SER A 67 3.50 13.14 -5.35
C SER A 67 2.06 13.62 -5.46
N ASP A 68 1.75 14.79 -4.90
CA ASP A 68 0.47 15.43 -5.16
C ASP A 68 0.36 15.79 -6.65
N SER A 69 -0.54 15.11 -7.37
CA SER A 69 -0.82 15.43 -8.77
C SER A 69 -1.76 16.62 -8.81
N SER A 70 -1.22 17.81 -8.54
CA SER A 70 -1.85 19.07 -8.93
C SER A 70 -1.51 19.36 -10.40
N GLU A 71 -2.21 18.68 -11.29
CA GLU A 71 -2.41 19.09 -12.70
C GLU A 71 -3.90 19.31 -12.98
#